data_AF-A0A352WXU4-F1
#
_entry.id   AF-A0A352WXU4-F1
#
_cell.length_a   1.000
_cell.length_b   1.000
_cell.length_c   1.000
_cell.angle_alpha   90.00
_cell.angle_beta   90.00
_cell.angle_gamma   90.00
#
_symmetry.space_group_name_H-M   'P 1'
#
loop_
_entity.id
_entity.type
_entity.pdbx_description
1 polymer ?
#
loop_
_entity_poly.entity_id
_entity_poly.type
_entity_poly.pdbx_seq_one_letter_code
_entity_poly.pdbx_strand_id
1 'polypeptide(L)'
;CMVVFCHQFSALAKNPHLYLSLLAIAPTLFFICIVSAFRGYFQGLQNMIPTGVSQVIEAVGKLALGLMFANYAIQAGMNSWQAAAFAILGVTLGVVASSVYLMLSKLWNKHDAFIPFDSSEPVRTSGSLVKELIRIAIPITISSSIMSLSGVIDTFVVVPRLQSLGLDLETVNKLYGAYTSYSVPLFNMPPNLIYPFSISIIPLLSAFNSKHPGFTANNIIESTLRIASIIALPCTFGLAVLAKPIIALLYKNEALYTNDAGKVLMAYDVSASLLMVLAVSVFFVSIIAVTNSILQSYGFERYTIYSTMLGIVVKLISAYALIGIPTIGLYGTPISTGLMYLTIMILNFYFLIHFTKFKPRLRRTYLKPFVASLVCSVAAFATYQLFHSRINYKIATLIAVAVAAVVYTLVLLLLRSLTSADILLLPKGKFILNLMKKYKLIPKHDVENTDKID
;
A
#
# COMPACT_ATOMS: atom_id res chain seq x y z
N CYS A 1 27.98 1.48 0.83
CA CYS A 1 27.66 2.44 -0.24
C CYS A 1 27.01 3.72 0.28
N MET A 2 25.83 3.67 0.91
CA MET A 2 25.12 4.90 1.32
C MET A 2 25.89 5.74 2.36
N VAL A 3 26.51 5.12 3.39
CA VAL A 3 27.38 5.83 4.38
C VAL A 3 28.54 6.56 3.70
N VAL A 4 29.17 5.94 2.70
CA VAL A 4 30.34 6.48 1.98
C VAL A 4 29.93 7.62 1.04
N PHE A 5 28.72 7.56 0.47
CA PHE A 5 28.23 8.53 -0.51
C PHE A 5 27.23 9.55 0.06
N CYS A 6 27.03 9.60 1.39
CA CYS A 6 26.09 10.54 2.04
C CYS A 6 26.32 12.00 1.60
N HIS A 7 27.58 12.42 1.49
CA HIS A 7 27.92 13.79 1.08
C HIS A 7 27.53 14.08 -0.38
N GLN A 8 27.71 13.10 -1.28
CA GLN A 8 27.37 13.23 -2.69
C GLN A 8 25.85 13.27 -2.91
N PHE A 9 25.10 12.45 -2.17
CA PHE A 9 23.63 12.48 -2.21
C PHE A 9 23.05 13.79 -1.66
N SER A 10 23.61 14.32 -0.57
CA SER A 10 23.19 15.62 -0.02
C SER A 10 23.50 16.77 -0.98
N ALA A 11 24.65 16.73 -1.65
CA ALA A 11 25.02 17.70 -2.68
C ALA A 11 24.11 17.61 -3.92
N LEU A 12 23.77 16.40 -4.38
CA LEU A 12 22.84 16.18 -5.49
C LEU A 12 21.43 16.72 -5.17
N ALA A 13 20.98 16.56 -3.93
CA ALA A 13 19.72 17.08 -3.44
C ALA A 13 19.75 18.60 -3.14
N LYS A 14 20.92 19.26 -3.27
CA LYS A 14 21.13 20.69 -2.97
C LYS A 14 20.64 21.11 -1.58
N ASN A 15 20.65 20.19 -0.61
CA ASN A 15 20.20 20.48 0.76
C ASN A 15 21.18 19.88 1.78
N PRO A 16 22.01 20.71 2.44
CA PRO A 16 23.04 20.26 3.37
C PRO A 16 22.45 19.64 4.66
N HIS A 17 21.20 19.97 5.00
CA HIS A 17 20.54 19.46 6.20
C HIS A 17 20.14 17.98 6.10
N LEU A 18 20.19 17.39 4.91
CA LEU A 18 19.89 15.97 4.68
C LEU A 18 21.00 15.03 5.16
N TYR A 19 22.22 15.52 5.33
CA TYR A 19 23.39 14.67 5.61
C TYR A 19 23.20 13.79 6.86
N LEU A 20 22.78 14.37 7.98
CA LEU A 20 22.60 13.62 9.23
C LEU A 20 21.49 12.57 9.13
N SER A 21 20.41 12.90 8.42
CA SER A 21 19.29 12.00 8.18
C SER A 21 19.70 10.80 7.31
N LEU A 22 20.53 11.04 6.28
CA LEU A 22 21.08 10.00 5.42
C LEU A 22 22.06 9.09 6.17
N LEU A 23 22.88 9.66 7.06
CA LEU A 23 23.80 8.88 7.88
C LEU A 23 23.04 7.98 8.85
N ALA A 24 21.99 8.51 9.49
CA ALA A 24 21.14 7.79 10.43
C ALA A 24 20.45 6.59 9.79
N ILE A 25 19.93 6.72 8.56
CA ILE A 25 19.21 5.64 7.87
C ILE A 25 20.14 4.60 7.23
N ALA A 26 21.38 4.95 6.90
CA ALA A 26 22.26 4.10 6.09
C ALA A 26 22.51 2.68 6.66
N PRO A 27 22.67 2.44 7.98
CA PRO A 27 22.81 1.09 8.52
C PRO A 27 21.57 0.22 8.30
N THR A 28 20.38 0.83 8.20
CA THR A 28 19.11 0.14 7.95
C THR A 28 19.17 -0.69 6.68
N LEU A 29 19.89 -0.23 5.65
CA LEU A 29 19.99 -0.94 4.38
C LEU A 29 20.67 -2.31 4.51
N PHE A 30 21.58 -2.48 5.45
CA PHE A 30 22.19 -3.79 5.69
C PHE A 30 21.19 -4.75 6.36
N PHE A 31 20.55 -4.30 7.44
CA PHE A 31 19.61 -5.12 8.19
C PHE A 31 18.32 -5.41 7.41
N ILE A 32 17.86 -4.50 6.55
CA ILE A 32 16.66 -4.74 5.74
C ILE A 32 16.89 -5.84 4.69
N CYS A 33 18.13 -6.03 4.19
CA CYS A 33 18.47 -7.15 3.32
C CYS A 33 18.33 -8.49 4.06
N ILE A 34 18.79 -8.55 5.31
CA ILE A 34 18.64 -9.73 6.18
C ILE A 34 17.17 -10.02 6.43
N VAL A 35 16.39 -8.99 6.82
CA VAL A 35 14.94 -9.09 7.04
C VAL A 35 14.24 -9.60 5.79
N SER A 36 14.58 -9.05 4.61
CA SER A 36 13.96 -9.43 3.33
C SER A 36 14.25 -10.88 2.95
N ALA A 37 15.48 -11.35 3.18
CA ALA A 37 15.86 -12.74 2.93
C ALA A 37 15.08 -13.72 3.83
N PHE A 38 14.98 -13.45 5.14
CA PHE A 38 14.22 -14.31 6.05
C PHE A 38 12.71 -14.25 5.80
N ARG A 39 12.16 -13.05 5.53
CA ARG A 39 10.75 -12.92 5.14
C ARG A 39 10.46 -13.73 3.88
N GLY A 40 11.30 -13.61 2.85
CA GLY A 40 11.18 -14.40 1.61
C GLY A 40 11.24 -15.91 1.86
N TYR A 41 12.16 -16.35 2.73
CA TYR A 41 12.28 -17.76 3.13
C TYR A 41 11.00 -18.29 3.80
N PHE A 42 10.50 -17.61 4.85
CA PHE A 42 9.29 -18.02 5.54
C PHE A 42 8.03 -17.91 4.67
N GLN A 43 7.94 -16.86 3.83
CA GLN A 43 6.86 -16.71 2.85
C GLN A 43 6.86 -17.86 1.83
N GLY A 44 8.03 -18.28 1.35
CA GLY A 44 8.18 -19.44 0.46
C GLY A 44 7.70 -20.75 1.09
N LEU A 45 7.91 -20.93 2.41
CA LEU A 45 7.37 -22.05 3.19
C LEU A 45 5.89 -21.91 3.55
N GLN A 46 5.18 -20.93 2.99
CA GLN A 46 3.78 -20.60 3.33
C GLN A 46 3.56 -20.21 4.81
N ASN A 47 4.62 -19.89 5.55
CA ASN A 47 4.54 -19.46 6.95
C ASN A 47 4.65 -17.94 7.06
N MET A 48 3.50 -17.26 7.13
CA MET A 48 3.47 -15.80 7.22
C MET A 48 3.59 -15.24 8.64
N ILE A 49 3.54 -16.07 9.68
CA ILE A 49 3.53 -15.60 11.08
C ILE A 49 4.84 -14.84 11.42
N PRO A 50 6.05 -15.38 11.15
CA PRO A 50 7.29 -14.65 11.44
C PRO A 50 7.38 -13.34 10.66
N THR A 51 6.94 -13.34 9.40
CA THR A 51 6.89 -12.15 8.56
C THR A 51 5.99 -11.08 9.19
N GLY A 52 4.75 -11.42 9.54
CA GLY A 52 3.79 -10.48 10.11
C GLY A 52 4.27 -9.88 11.44
N VAL A 53 4.75 -10.72 12.36
CA VAL A 53 5.28 -10.25 13.66
C VAL A 53 6.50 -9.33 13.45
N SER A 54 7.40 -9.68 12.54
CA SER A 54 8.56 -8.83 12.24
C SER A 54 8.16 -7.46 11.68
N GLN A 55 7.06 -7.37 10.90
CA GLN A 55 6.53 -6.09 10.38
C GLN A 55 5.95 -5.24 11.51
N VAL A 56 5.26 -5.86 12.47
CA VAL A 56 4.74 -5.17 13.65
C VAL A 56 5.88 -4.65 14.52
N ILE A 57 6.90 -5.48 14.82
CA ILE A 57 8.09 -5.06 15.58
C ILE A 57 8.78 -3.87 14.88
N GLU A 58 8.94 -3.95 13.56
CA GLU A 58 9.53 -2.89 12.75
C GLU A 58 8.70 -1.59 12.84
N ALA A 59 7.38 -1.66 12.67
CA ALA A 59 6.49 -0.50 12.72
C ALA A 59 6.39 0.13 14.12
N VAL A 60 6.27 -0.69 15.16
CA VAL A 60 6.24 -0.24 16.56
C VAL A 60 7.58 0.37 16.95
N GLY A 61 8.70 -0.25 16.56
CA GLY A 61 10.03 0.28 16.79
C GLY A 61 10.24 1.64 16.11
N LYS A 62 9.86 1.75 14.83
CA LYS A 62 9.87 3.02 14.07
C LYS A 62 9.10 4.13 14.79
N LEU A 63 7.90 3.82 15.30
CA LEU A 63 7.06 4.78 16.00
C LEU A 63 7.62 5.13 17.39
N ALA A 64 7.83 4.14 18.25
CA ALA A 64 8.18 4.35 19.64
C ALA A 64 9.58 4.95 19.79
N LEU A 65 10.59 4.35 19.15
CA LEU A 65 11.97 4.84 19.23
C LEU A 65 12.13 6.15 18.44
N GLY A 66 11.46 6.27 17.29
CA GLY A 66 11.50 7.48 16.48
C GLY A 66 10.94 8.70 17.23
N LEU A 67 9.76 8.56 17.85
CA LEU A 67 9.17 9.61 18.68
C LEU A 67 10.00 9.90 19.93
N MET A 68 10.52 8.87 20.60
CA MET A 68 11.35 9.04 21.79
C MET A 68 12.62 9.85 21.49
N PHE A 69 13.33 9.51 20.41
CA PHE A 69 14.55 10.22 20.00
C PHE A 69 14.27 11.60 19.43
N ALA A 70 13.18 11.78 18.67
CA ALA A 70 12.77 13.10 18.20
C ALA A 70 12.43 14.04 19.37
N ASN A 71 11.68 13.55 20.36
CA ASN A 71 11.31 14.33 21.54
C ASN A 71 12.55 14.68 22.38
N TYR A 72 13.47 13.73 22.55
CA TYR A 72 14.76 13.98 23.21
C TYR A 72 15.56 15.09 22.49
N ALA A 73 15.68 15.03 21.17
CA ALA A 73 16.40 16.04 20.40
C ALA A 73 15.75 17.43 20.51
N ILE A 74 14.42 17.51 20.47
CA ILE A 74 13.68 18.76 20.64
C ILE A 74 13.90 19.34 22.05
N GLN A 75 13.82 18.51 23.10
CA GLN A 75 14.06 18.95 24.47
C GLN A 75 15.51 19.38 24.72
N ALA A 76 16.46 18.77 24.00
CA ALA A 76 17.87 19.16 24.03
C ALA A 76 18.17 20.46 23.26
N GLY A 77 17.15 21.15 22.72
CA GLY A 77 17.31 22.41 21.98
C GLY A 77 17.95 22.24 20.60
N MET A 78 17.93 21.03 20.03
CA MET A 78 18.47 20.77 18.70
C MET A 78 17.56 21.33 17.61
N ASN A 79 18.15 21.68 16.47
CA ASN A 79 17.40 22.20 15.33
C ASN A 79 16.47 21.13 14.72
N SER A 80 15.41 21.57 14.02
CA SER A 80 14.40 20.66 13.43
C SER A 80 14.98 19.57 12.52
N TRP A 81 16.04 19.88 11.76
CA TRP A 81 16.71 18.91 10.88
C TRP A 81 17.54 17.86 11.65
N GLN A 82 18.06 18.21 12.82
CA GLN A 82 18.73 17.27 13.73
C GLN A 82 17.69 16.38 14.40
N ALA A 83 16.58 16.96 14.88
CA ALA A 83 15.47 16.18 15.44
C ALA A 83 14.90 15.16 14.43
N ALA A 84 14.82 15.53 13.14
CA ALA A 84 14.45 14.61 12.08
C ALA A 84 15.46 13.45 11.92
N ALA A 85 16.77 13.72 12.00
CA ALA A 85 17.79 12.68 11.95
C ALA A 85 17.67 11.70 13.14
N PHE A 86 17.41 12.21 14.35
CA PHE A 86 17.14 11.39 15.53
C PHE A 86 15.87 10.55 15.38
N ALA A 87 14.80 11.10 14.80
CA ALA A 87 13.61 10.34 14.48
C ALA A 87 13.92 9.15 13.54
N ILE A 88 14.77 9.38 12.54
CA ILE A 88 15.20 8.36 11.57
C ILE A 88 16.05 7.26 12.23
N LEU A 89 16.84 7.56 13.27
CA LEU A 89 17.56 6.51 14.03
C LEU A 89 16.59 5.48 14.63
N GLY A 90 15.39 5.88 15.02
CA GLY A 90 14.34 4.97 15.46
C GLY A 90 13.93 3.95 14.39
N VAL A 91 13.99 4.35 13.11
CA VAL A 91 13.75 3.46 11.96
C VAL A 91 14.83 2.38 11.90
N THR A 92 16.09 2.78 12.02
CA THR A 92 17.24 1.88 11.99
C THR A 92 17.16 0.84 13.11
N LEU A 93 16.91 1.28 14.34
CA LEU A 93 16.79 0.38 15.48
C LEU A 93 15.56 -0.54 15.39
N GLY A 94 14.43 -0.05 14.86
CA GLY A 94 13.24 -0.88 14.63
C GLY A 94 13.51 -2.01 13.63
N VAL A 95 14.26 -1.74 12.57
CA VAL A 95 14.67 -2.76 11.59
C VAL A 95 15.69 -3.73 12.19
N VAL A 96 16.64 -3.25 13.01
CA VAL A 96 17.57 -4.11 13.75
C VAL A 96 16.80 -5.08 14.65
N ALA A 97 15.85 -4.59 15.45
CA ALA A 97 15.03 -5.44 16.33
C ALA A 97 14.24 -6.49 15.52
N SER A 98 13.66 -6.09 14.39
CA SER A 98 12.96 -6.98 13.46
C SER A 98 13.89 -8.06 12.87
N SER A 99 15.13 -7.69 12.53
CA SER A 99 16.13 -8.62 12.00
C SER A 99 16.56 -9.67 13.03
N VAL A 100 16.79 -9.25 14.27
CA VAL A 100 17.14 -10.13 15.39
C VAL A 100 16.00 -11.10 15.67
N TYR A 101 14.76 -10.62 15.70
CA TYR A 101 13.59 -11.48 15.86
C TYR A 101 13.50 -12.57 14.78
N LEU A 102 13.70 -12.22 13.50
CA LEU A 102 13.64 -13.20 12.42
C LEU A 102 14.77 -14.24 12.50
N MET A 103 15.98 -13.82 12.88
CA MET A 103 17.10 -14.73 13.11
C MET A 103 16.80 -15.72 14.25
N LEU A 104 16.28 -15.23 15.38
CA LEU A 104 15.88 -16.06 16.51
C LEU A 104 14.72 -16.99 16.15
N SER A 105 13.72 -16.48 15.43
CA SER A 105 12.58 -17.27 14.98
C SER A 105 13.01 -18.44 14.09
N LYS A 106 14.04 -18.27 13.25
CA LYS A 106 14.62 -19.39 12.48
C LYS A 106 15.36 -20.38 13.36
N LEU A 107 16.14 -19.91 14.33
CA LEU A 107 16.87 -20.80 15.25
C LEU A 107 15.95 -21.63 16.13
N TRP A 108 14.78 -21.10 16.49
CA TRP A 108 13.78 -21.79 17.31
C TRP A 108 12.82 -22.68 16.50
N ASN A 109 12.48 -22.31 15.27
CA ASN A 109 11.73 -23.19 14.36
C ASN A 109 12.65 -24.23 13.72
N LYS A 110 13.12 -25.21 14.51
CA LYS A 110 13.88 -26.38 13.99
C LYS A 110 13.01 -27.38 13.22
N HIS A 111 11.69 -27.25 13.31
CA HIS A 111 10.75 -27.97 12.46
C HIS A 111 10.42 -27.10 11.23
N ASP A 112 11.39 -26.94 10.34
CA ASP A 112 11.04 -26.62 8.96
C ASP A 112 10.14 -27.77 8.51
N ALA A 113 8.87 -27.47 8.22
CA ALA A 113 7.95 -28.46 7.69
C ALA A 113 8.61 -29.05 6.45
N PHE A 114 9.15 -30.26 6.61
CA PHE A 114 9.83 -31.02 5.60
C PHE A 114 8.78 -31.30 4.53
N ILE A 115 8.65 -30.41 3.54
CA ILE A 115 7.97 -30.75 2.31
C ILE A 115 8.87 -31.83 1.73
N PRO A 116 8.43 -33.10 1.65
CA PRO A 116 9.25 -34.15 1.09
C PRO A 116 9.50 -33.75 -0.37
N PHE A 117 10.68 -33.19 -0.62
CA PHE A 117 11.15 -32.93 -1.96
C PHE A 117 11.28 -34.29 -2.62
N ASP A 118 10.63 -34.46 -3.77
CA ASP A 118 10.84 -35.66 -4.58
C ASP A 118 12.33 -35.70 -4.90
N SER A 119 13.06 -36.67 -4.32
CA SER A 119 14.52 -36.73 -4.27
C SER A 119 15.17 -37.02 -5.63
N SER A 120 14.41 -36.86 -6.71
CA SER A 120 14.78 -37.13 -8.09
C SER A 120 15.35 -35.91 -8.82
N GLU A 121 15.22 -34.69 -8.29
CA GLU A 121 15.87 -33.52 -8.88
C GLU A 121 17.36 -33.45 -8.47
N PRO A 122 18.29 -33.37 -9.44
CA PRO A 122 19.71 -33.27 -9.15
C PRO A 122 20.02 -31.99 -8.38
N VAL A 123 20.90 -32.10 -7.37
CA VAL A 123 21.38 -30.95 -6.59
C VAL A 123 21.94 -29.90 -7.54
N ARG A 124 21.24 -28.78 -7.66
CA ARG A 124 21.62 -27.68 -8.55
C ARG A 124 22.86 -26.97 -8.01
N THR A 125 23.82 -26.68 -8.89
CA THR A 125 25.03 -25.91 -8.53
C THR A 125 24.66 -24.52 -8.02
N SER A 126 25.29 -24.06 -6.93
CA SER A 126 25.04 -22.76 -6.31
C SER A 126 25.07 -21.58 -7.28
N GLY A 127 25.97 -21.60 -8.28
CA GLY A 127 26.05 -20.55 -9.31
C GLY A 127 24.84 -20.49 -10.24
N SER A 128 24.25 -21.64 -10.59
CA SER A 128 23.03 -21.70 -11.43
C SER A 128 21.83 -21.13 -10.68
N LEU A 129 21.70 -21.48 -9.39
CA LEU A 129 20.65 -20.96 -8.51
C LEU A 129 20.75 -19.44 -8.33
N VAL A 130 21.97 -18.91 -8.09
CA VAL A 130 22.18 -17.46 -7.98
C VAL A 130 21.78 -16.74 -9.28
N LYS A 131 22.15 -17.29 -10.45
CA LYS A 131 21.80 -16.71 -11.75
C LYS A 131 20.29 -16.67 -11.97
N GLU A 132 19.58 -17.74 -11.60
CA GLU A 132 18.12 -17.81 -11.68
C GLU A 132 17.45 -16.83 -10.72
N LEU A 133 17.91 -16.78 -9.45
CA LEU A 133 17.41 -15.84 -8.45
C LEU A 133 17.60 -14.39 -8.90
N ILE A 134 18.76 -14.03 -9.46
CA ILE A 134 19.01 -12.68 -9.99
C ILE A 134 18.05 -12.36 -11.16
N ARG A 135 17.84 -13.33 -12.06
CA ARG A 135 16.95 -13.17 -13.21
C ARG A 135 15.50 -12.91 -12.81
N ILE A 136 15.05 -13.45 -11.68
CA ILE A 136 13.70 -13.25 -11.12
C ILE A 136 13.66 -11.96 -10.26
N ALA A 137 14.67 -11.75 -9.41
CA ALA A 137 14.72 -10.65 -8.45
C ALA A 137 14.82 -9.28 -9.12
N ILE A 138 15.58 -9.13 -10.21
CA ILE A 138 15.73 -7.83 -10.90
C ILE A 138 14.36 -7.33 -11.43
N PRO A 139 13.60 -8.11 -12.23
CA PRO A 139 12.23 -7.77 -12.62
C PRO A 139 11.32 -7.35 -11.48
N ILE A 140 11.28 -8.16 -10.42
CA ILE A 140 10.41 -7.93 -9.28
C ILE A 140 10.81 -6.65 -8.55
N THR A 141 12.11 -6.40 -8.38
CA THR A 141 12.63 -5.20 -7.73
C THR A 141 12.29 -3.93 -8.52
N ILE A 142 12.41 -3.96 -9.86
CA ILE A 142 12.03 -2.84 -10.72
C ILE A 142 10.52 -2.56 -10.59
N SER A 143 9.70 -3.62 -10.62
CA SER A 143 8.25 -3.52 -10.47
C SER A 143 7.82 -3.08 -9.06
N SER A 144 8.53 -3.46 -8.00
CA SER A 144 8.21 -2.99 -6.65
C SER A 144 8.64 -1.53 -6.42
N SER A 145 9.62 -1.05 -7.18
CA SER A 145 10.18 0.30 -7.05
C SER A 145 9.31 1.40 -7.67
N ILE A 146 8.14 1.07 -8.24
CA ILE A 146 7.24 2.00 -8.93
C ILE A 146 6.92 3.22 -8.08
N MET A 147 6.53 3.00 -6.81
CA MET A 147 6.13 4.09 -5.93
C MET A 147 7.29 5.05 -5.67
N SER A 148 8.50 4.51 -5.45
CA SER A 148 9.71 5.30 -5.25
C SER A 148 10.10 6.05 -6.53
N LEU A 149 10.08 5.39 -7.69
CA LEU A 149 10.36 6.01 -8.99
C LEU A 149 9.35 7.12 -9.30
N SER A 150 8.07 6.88 -9.02
CA SER A 150 6.98 7.84 -9.11
C SER A 150 7.24 9.08 -8.24
N GLY A 151 7.68 8.91 -7.00
CA GLY A 151 8.00 10.04 -6.11
C GLY A 151 9.26 10.82 -6.51
N VAL A 152 10.26 10.14 -7.09
CA VAL A 152 11.43 10.79 -7.69
C VAL A 152 10.98 11.66 -8.87
N ILE A 153 10.15 11.12 -9.75
CA ILE A 153 9.58 11.86 -10.89
C ILE A 153 8.81 13.09 -10.41
N ASP A 154 7.96 12.94 -9.39
CA ASP A 154 7.21 14.07 -8.85
C ASP A 154 8.15 15.17 -8.35
N THR A 155 9.22 14.82 -7.64
CA THR A 155 10.16 15.81 -7.11
C THR A 155 10.88 16.58 -8.21
N PHE A 156 11.28 15.92 -9.30
CA PHE A 156 11.98 16.56 -10.42
C PHE A 156 11.05 17.30 -11.41
N VAL A 157 9.78 16.92 -11.50
CA VAL A 157 8.83 17.54 -12.43
C VAL A 157 7.97 18.59 -11.75
N VAL A 158 7.40 18.31 -10.57
CA VAL A 158 6.40 19.16 -9.91
C VAL A 158 7.02 20.48 -9.48
N VAL A 159 8.17 20.46 -8.79
CA VAL A 159 8.78 21.68 -8.25
C VAL A 159 9.15 22.67 -9.36
N PRO A 160 9.96 22.31 -10.39
CA PRO A 160 10.31 23.27 -11.43
C PRO A 160 9.12 23.70 -12.27
N ARG A 161 8.15 22.81 -12.51
CA ARG A 161 6.98 23.14 -13.32
C ARG A 161 6.04 24.11 -12.61
N LEU A 162 5.85 23.98 -11.31
CA LEU A 162 5.09 24.96 -10.52
C LEU A 162 5.80 26.31 -10.46
N GLN A 163 7.14 26.34 -10.37
CA GLN A 163 7.89 27.59 -10.46
C GLN A 163 7.73 28.27 -11.83
N SER A 164 7.61 27.49 -12.91
CA SER A 164 7.35 28.05 -14.25
C SER A 164 5.99 28.75 -14.38
N LEU A 165 5.09 28.58 -13.42
CA LEU A 165 3.82 29.32 -13.31
C LEU A 165 3.99 30.67 -12.58
N GLY A 166 5.21 31.04 -12.18
CA GLY A 166 5.50 32.28 -11.45
C GLY A 166 5.42 32.15 -9.92
N LEU A 167 5.27 30.93 -9.38
CA LEU A 167 5.30 30.69 -7.94
C LEU A 167 6.74 30.72 -7.41
N ASP A 168 6.94 31.32 -6.25
CA ASP A 168 8.25 31.32 -5.59
C ASP A 168 8.60 29.92 -5.05
N LEU A 169 9.90 29.67 -4.86
CA LEU A 169 10.39 28.37 -4.41
C LEU A 169 9.86 27.98 -3.01
N GLU A 170 9.68 28.95 -2.12
CA GLU A 170 9.21 28.69 -0.76
C GLU A 170 7.74 28.25 -0.77
N THR A 171 6.86 28.95 -1.50
CA THR A 171 5.45 28.54 -1.63
C THR A 171 5.31 27.20 -2.32
N VAL A 172 6.08 26.93 -3.38
CA VAL A 172 6.07 25.62 -4.05
C VAL A 172 6.46 24.50 -3.09
N ASN A 173 7.53 24.68 -2.32
CA ASN A 173 7.97 23.69 -1.33
C ASN A 173 6.96 23.49 -0.21
N LYS A 174 6.29 24.56 0.25
CA LYS A 174 5.21 24.47 1.25
C LYS A 174 4.01 23.69 0.72
N LEU A 175 3.55 23.99 -0.49
CA LEU A 175 2.42 23.33 -1.14
C LEU A 175 2.70 21.85 -1.42
N TYR A 176 3.83 21.56 -2.05
CA TYR A 176 4.24 20.18 -2.35
C TYR A 176 4.58 19.40 -1.08
N GLY A 177 5.17 20.06 -0.09
CA GLY A 177 5.43 19.52 1.25
C GLY A 177 4.15 19.11 1.97
N ALA A 178 3.10 19.94 1.94
CA ALA A 178 1.80 19.59 2.52
C ALA A 178 1.16 18.39 1.81
N TYR A 179 1.18 18.36 0.47
CA TYR A 179 0.68 17.23 -0.31
C TYR A 179 1.39 15.92 0.06
N THR A 180 2.72 15.92 0.02
CA THR A 180 3.54 14.73 0.30
C THR A 180 3.51 14.30 1.76
N SER A 181 3.34 15.23 2.70
CA SER A 181 3.33 14.91 4.14
C SER A 181 1.97 14.47 4.65
N TYR A 182 0.87 14.98 4.09
CA TYR A 182 -0.48 14.72 4.59
C TYR A 182 -1.30 13.81 3.68
N SER A 183 -1.24 14.01 2.36
CA SER A 183 -2.10 13.28 1.40
C SER A 183 -1.51 11.91 1.05
N VAL A 184 -0.21 11.87 0.71
CA VAL A 184 0.45 10.65 0.24
C VAL A 184 0.47 9.52 1.30
N PRO A 185 0.71 9.77 2.60
CA PRO A 185 0.66 8.70 3.60
C PRO A 185 -0.73 8.08 3.73
N LEU A 186 -1.79 8.88 3.66
CA LEU A 186 -3.17 8.40 3.70
C LEU A 186 -3.51 7.57 2.45
N PHE A 187 -3.02 7.97 1.28
CA PHE A 187 -3.12 7.18 0.04
C PHE A 187 -2.40 5.82 0.14
N ASN A 188 -1.26 5.75 0.84
CA ASN A 188 -0.46 4.52 0.98
C ASN A 188 -1.01 3.54 2.03
N MET A 189 -1.91 3.97 2.92
CA MET A 189 -2.45 3.11 3.98
C MET A 189 -3.20 1.88 3.45
N PRO A 190 -4.18 2.00 2.54
CA PRO A 190 -4.94 0.83 2.06
C PRO A 190 -4.10 -0.21 1.32
N PRO A 191 -3.20 0.17 0.37
CA PRO A 191 -2.34 -0.79 -0.31
C PRO A 191 -1.46 -1.59 0.65
N ASN A 192 -0.95 -0.96 1.72
CA ASN A 192 -0.16 -1.64 2.76
C ASN A 192 -0.92 -2.77 3.46
N LEU A 193 -2.25 -2.70 3.56
CA LEU A 193 -3.07 -3.78 4.08
C LEU A 193 -3.29 -4.90 3.05
N ILE A 194 -3.26 -4.58 1.76
CA ILE A 194 -3.53 -5.53 0.67
C ILE A 194 -2.28 -6.32 0.28
N TYR A 195 -1.10 -5.71 0.30
CA TYR A 195 0.16 -6.39 -0.08
C TYR A 195 0.41 -7.72 0.66
N PRO A 196 0.21 -7.85 1.98
CA PRO A 196 0.37 -9.12 2.67
C PRO A 196 -0.56 -10.21 2.12
N PHE A 197 -1.81 -9.87 1.83
CA PHE A 197 -2.74 -10.81 1.20
C PHE A 197 -2.25 -11.19 -0.20
N SER A 198 -1.87 -10.23 -1.04
CA SER A 198 -1.37 -10.51 -2.39
C SER A 198 -0.14 -11.44 -2.39
N ILE A 199 0.79 -11.26 -1.45
CA ILE A 199 1.97 -12.12 -1.31
C ILE A 199 1.60 -13.52 -0.84
N SER A 200 0.63 -13.66 0.07
CA SER A 200 0.14 -14.97 0.55
C SER A 200 -0.43 -15.87 -0.56
N ILE A 201 -0.84 -15.24 -1.66
CA ILE A 201 -1.51 -15.89 -2.78
C ILE A 201 -0.50 -16.51 -3.76
N ILE A 202 0.73 -16.01 -3.80
CA ILE A 202 1.79 -16.56 -4.67
C ILE A 202 2.01 -18.05 -4.37
N PRO A 203 2.27 -18.47 -3.11
CA PRO A 203 2.46 -19.89 -2.81
C PRO A 203 1.19 -20.73 -2.95
N LEU A 204 -0.01 -20.15 -2.71
CA LEU A 204 -1.29 -20.86 -2.88
C LEU A 204 -1.56 -21.21 -4.34
N LEU A 205 -1.27 -20.28 -5.27
CA LEU A 205 -1.38 -20.52 -6.71
C LEU A 205 -0.29 -21.48 -7.20
N SER A 206 0.96 -21.29 -6.76
CA SER A 206 2.08 -22.14 -7.17
C SER A 206 1.96 -23.58 -6.65
N ALA A 207 1.32 -23.81 -5.49
CA ALA A 207 1.04 -25.15 -4.95
C ALA A 207 -0.07 -25.89 -5.71
N PHE A 208 -0.82 -25.22 -6.59
CA PHE A 208 -2.06 -25.75 -7.16
C PHE A 208 -1.93 -26.54 -8.47
N ASN A 209 -0.79 -27.18 -8.72
CA ASN A 209 -0.59 -27.90 -9.99
C ASN A 209 -0.79 -29.43 -9.99
N SER A 210 -1.19 -30.09 -8.88
CA SER A 210 -1.31 -31.57 -8.94
C SER A 210 -2.33 -32.28 -8.02
N LYS A 211 -3.10 -31.64 -7.12
CA LYS A 211 -3.76 -32.43 -6.03
C LYS A 211 -5.24 -32.19 -5.64
N HIS A 212 -5.99 -31.21 -6.17
CA HIS A 212 -7.39 -31.01 -5.72
C HIS A 212 -8.39 -30.72 -6.87
N PRO A 213 -9.35 -31.64 -7.16
CA PRO A 213 -10.27 -31.52 -8.30
C PRO A 213 -11.43 -30.51 -8.13
N GLY A 214 -11.61 -29.90 -6.94
CA GLY A 214 -12.73 -28.99 -6.64
C GLY A 214 -12.42 -27.48 -6.67
N PHE A 215 -11.14 -27.08 -6.63
CA PHE A 215 -10.73 -25.68 -6.58
C PHE A 215 -9.82 -25.36 -7.76
N THR A 216 -10.26 -24.46 -8.65
CA THR A 216 -9.46 -24.08 -9.82
C THR A 216 -8.63 -22.84 -9.52
N ALA A 217 -7.48 -22.67 -10.17
CA ALA A 217 -6.69 -21.45 -10.09
C ALA A 217 -7.51 -20.18 -10.38
N ASN A 218 -8.50 -20.28 -11.27
CA ASN A 218 -9.45 -19.21 -11.56
C ASN A 218 -10.28 -18.79 -10.34
N ASN A 219 -10.68 -19.72 -9.47
CA ASN A 219 -11.41 -19.39 -8.25
C ASN A 219 -10.51 -18.66 -7.24
N ILE A 220 -9.22 -19.03 -7.15
CA ILE A 220 -8.24 -18.32 -6.30
C ILE A 220 -8.06 -16.89 -6.80
N ILE A 221 -7.84 -16.72 -8.11
CA ILE A 221 -7.70 -15.42 -8.77
C ILE A 221 -8.96 -14.56 -8.53
N GLU A 222 -10.16 -15.13 -8.73
CA GLU A 222 -11.43 -14.40 -8.52
C GLU A 222 -11.60 -13.96 -7.07
N SER A 223 -11.36 -14.86 -6.11
CA SER A 223 -11.52 -14.61 -4.68
C SER A 223 -10.53 -13.53 -4.22
N THR A 224 -9.29 -13.61 -4.70
CA THR A 224 -8.24 -12.62 -4.42
C THR A 224 -8.60 -11.23 -4.91
N LEU A 225 -8.99 -11.11 -6.18
CA LEU A 225 -9.40 -9.82 -6.77
C LEU A 225 -10.61 -9.24 -6.05
N ARG A 226 -11.51 -10.11 -5.57
CA ARG A 226 -12.68 -9.69 -4.81
C ARG A 226 -12.31 -9.19 -3.41
N ILE A 227 -11.44 -9.90 -2.68
CA ILE A 227 -10.97 -9.46 -1.36
C ILE A 227 -10.26 -8.10 -1.49
N ALA A 228 -9.40 -7.91 -2.49
CA ALA A 228 -8.77 -6.62 -2.73
C ALA A 228 -9.79 -5.53 -3.05
N SER A 229 -10.85 -5.83 -3.81
CA SER A 229 -11.92 -4.87 -4.09
C SER A 229 -12.74 -4.52 -2.84
N ILE A 230 -13.01 -5.50 -1.97
CA ILE A 230 -13.70 -5.33 -0.68
C ILE A 230 -12.87 -4.43 0.26
N ILE A 231 -11.54 -4.46 0.19
CA ILE A 231 -10.71 -3.59 1.02
C ILE A 231 -10.51 -2.21 0.35
N ALA A 232 -10.19 -2.18 -0.94
CA ALA A 232 -9.75 -0.98 -1.62
C ALA A 232 -10.89 0.00 -1.92
N LEU A 233 -12.05 -0.47 -2.39
CA LEU A 233 -13.17 0.41 -2.75
C LEU A 233 -13.71 1.24 -1.58
N PRO A 234 -14.00 0.69 -0.38
CA PRO A 234 -14.46 1.53 0.73
C PRO A 234 -13.38 2.53 1.17
N CYS A 235 -12.09 2.17 1.08
CA CYS A 235 -11.01 3.13 1.33
C CYS A 235 -10.96 4.24 0.28
N THR A 236 -11.13 3.93 -1.01
CA THR A 236 -11.21 4.92 -2.09
C THR A 236 -12.32 5.93 -1.85
N PHE A 237 -13.56 5.47 -1.66
CA PHE A 237 -14.68 6.37 -1.46
C PHE A 237 -14.65 7.05 -0.08
N GLY A 238 -14.23 6.34 0.96
CA GLY A 238 -14.07 6.89 2.30
C GLY A 238 -13.04 8.02 2.36
N LEU A 239 -11.86 7.81 1.79
CA LEU A 239 -10.82 8.85 1.71
C LEU A 239 -11.27 10.01 0.81
N ALA A 240 -11.97 9.76 -0.30
CA ALA A 240 -12.48 10.83 -1.16
C ALA A 240 -13.53 11.69 -0.45
N VAL A 241 -14.48 11.08 0.24
CA VAL A 241 -15.60 11.81 0.88
C VAL A 241 -15.18 12.48 2.18
N LEU A 242 -14.31 11.82 2.96
CA LEU A 242 -13.86 12.30 4.27
C LEU A 242 -12.43 12.86 4.25
N ALA A 243 -11.88 13.24 3.08
CA ALA A 243 -10.50 13.72 2.97
C ALA A 243 -10.18 14.84 3.96
N LYS A 244 -10.98 15.90 3.96
CA LYS A 244 -10.82 17.06 4.85
C LYS A 244 -10.93 16.69 6.33
N PRO A 245 -12.00 16.03 6.80
CA PRO A 245 -12.10 15.65 8.21
C PRO A 245 -11.04 14.67 8.68
N ILE A 246 -10.57 13.75 7.82
CA ILE A 246 -9.50 12.81 8.16
C ILE A 246 -8.16 13.56 8.33
N ILE A 247 -7.82 14.45 7.39
CA ILE A 247 -6.58 15.23 7.50
C ILE A 247 -6.64 16.15 8.71
N ALA A 248 -7.76 16.83 8.95
CA ALA A 248 -7.94 17.70 10.12
C ALA A 248 -7.93 16.94 11.46
N LEU A 249 -8.28 15.65 11.46
CA LEU A 249 -8.20 14.79 12.64
C LEU A 249 -6.74 14.44 12.98
N LEU A 250 -5.92 14.14 11.96
CA LEU A 250 -4.58 13.58 12.13
C LEU A 250 -3.47 14.63 12.18
N TYR A 251 -3.63 15.74 11.47
CA TYR A 251 -2.59 16.75 11.29
C TYR A 251 -2.98 18.09 11.91
N LYS A 252 -1.97 18.85 12.35
CA LYS A 252 -2.19 20.22 12.83
C LYS A 252 -2.49 21.14 11.67
N ASN A 253 -3.36 22.11 11.92
CA ASN A 253 -3.68 23.14 10.95
C ASN A 253 -2.55 24.18 10.91
N GLU A 254 -1.80 24.21 9.81
CA GLU A 254 -0.75 25.18 9.55
C GLU A 254 -1.15 26.07 8.37
N ALA A 255 -0.91 27.38 8.50
CA ALA A 255 -1.10 28.33 7.42
C ALA A 255 0.04 28.20 6.41
N LEU A 256 -0.27 27.93 5.14
CA LEU A 256 0.74 27.77 4.09
C LEU A 256 1.07 29.09 3.41
N TYR A 257 0.03 29.83 3.04
CA TYR A 257 0.13 31.01 2.18
C TYR A 257 -1.06 31.93 2.45
N THR A 258 -0.83 33.23 2.44
CA THR A 258 -1.90 34.23 2.48
C THR A 258 -1.93 34.89 1.12
N ASN A 259 -3.05 34.75 0.41
CA ASN A 259 -3.19 35.37 -0.91
C ASN A 259 -3.31 36.89 -0.78
N ASP A 260 -3.10 37.64 -1.87
CA ASP A 260 -3.18 39.11 -1.91
C ASP A 260 -4.54 39.66 -1.45
N ALA A 261 -5.59 38.83 -1.53
CA ALA A 261 -6.92 39.11 -1.01
C ALA A 261 -7.07 38.86 0.52
N GLY A 262 -5.99 38.61 1.26
CA GLY A 262 -5.98 38.35 2.70
C GLY A 262 -6.49 36.97 3.13
N LYS A 263 -6.85 36.09 2.17
CA LYS A 263 -7.33 34.73 2.48
C LYS A 263 -6.16 33.80 2.77
N VAL A 264 -6.12 33.26 3.99
CA VAL A 264 -5.14 32.26 4.41
C VAL A 264 -5.52 30.90 3.84
N LEU A 265 -4.67 30.34 2.97
CA LEU A 265 -4.73 28.96 2.53
C LEU A 265 -4.15 28.06 3.63
N MET A 266 -4.99 27.18 4.15
CA MET A 266 -4.61 26.21 5.18
C MET A 266 -4.07 24.93 4.54
N ALA A 267 -3.08 24.32 5.20
CA ALA A 267 -2.42 23.12 4.69
C ALA A 267 -3.37 21.92 4.56
N TYR A 268 -4.33 21.79 5.49
CA TYR A 268 -5.32 20.72 5.43
C TYR A 268 -6.31 20.92 4.27
N ASP A 269 -6.65 22.15 3.89
CA ASP A 269 -7.61 22.41 2.80
C ASP A 269 -7.03 22.01 1.45
N VAL A 270 -5.78 22.41 1.19
CA VAL A 270 -5.04 22.03 -0.03
C VAL A 270 -4.81 20.53 -0.09
N SER A 271 -4.35 19.94 1.02
CA SER A 271 -4.06 18.50 1.06
C SER A 271 -5.34 17.68 0.94
N ALA A 272 -6.45 18.13 1.51
CA ALA A 272 -7.73 17.45 1.40
C ALA A 272 -8.20 17.37 -0.05
N SER A 273 -8.18 18.48 -0.79
CA SER A 273 -8.64 18.48 -2.17
C SER A 273 -7.75 17.63 -3.07
N LEU A 274 -6.43 17.63 -2.85
CA LEU A 274 -5.51 16.75 -3.57
C LEU A 274 -5.71 15.28 -3.22
N LEU A 275 -5.98 14.97 -1.94
CA LEU A 275 -6.31 13.63 -1.48
C LEU A 275 -7.63 13.14 -2.10
N MET A 276 -8.64 13.99 -2.27
CA MET A 276 -9.89 13.63 -2.94
C MET A 276 -9.65 13.10 -4.35
N VAL A 277 -8.78 13.77 -5.11
CA VAL A 277 -8.40 13.34 -6.47
C VAL A 277 -7.54 12.08 -6.43
N LEU A 278 -6.57 12.02 -5.51
CA LEU A 278 -5.66 10.89 -5.37
C LEU A 278 -6.36 9.61 -4.87
N ALA A 279 -7.46 9.74 -4.11
CA ALA A 279 -8.17 8.62 -3.50
C ALA A 279 -8.71 7.62 -4.53
N VAL A 280 -9.06 8.07 -5.75
CA VAL A 280 -9.46 7.20 -6.85
C VAL A 280 -8.34 6.20 -7.21
N SER A 281 -7.10 6.66 -7.16
CA SER A 281 -5.91 5.87 -7.46
C SER A 281 -5.69 4.72 -6.48
N VAL A 282 -6.27 4.79 -5.26
CA VAL A 282 -6.15 3.73 -4.23
C VAL A 282 -6.68 2.40 -4.76
N PHE A 283 -7.81 2.42 -5.48
CA PHE A 283 -8.37 1.21 -6.07
C PHE A 283 -7.42 0.63 -7.13
N PHE A 284 -6.90 1.48 -8.02
CA PHE A 284 -6.01 1.04 -9.09
C PHE A 284 -4.73 0.41 -8.55
N VAL A 285 -4.03 1.08 -7.64
CA VAL A 285 -2.78 0.54 -7.05
C VAL A 285 -3.02 -0.76 -6.27
N SER A 286 -4.19 -0.90 -5.64
CA SER A 286 -4.57 -2.11 -4.92
C SER A 286 -4.79 -3.30 -5.85
N ILE A 287 -5.46 -3.09 -6.98
CA ILE A 287 -5.62 -4.11 -8.01
C ILE A 287 -4.29 -4.43 -8.69
N ILE A 288 -3.41 -3.44 -8.89
CA ILE A 288 -2.04 -3.66 -9.36
C ILE A 288 -1.28 -4.58 -8.42
N ALA A 289 -1.34 -4.35 -7.10
CA ALA A 289 -0.65 -5.19 -6.12
C ALA A 289 -1.05 -6.67 -6.25
N VAL A 290 -2.35 -6.96 -6.40
CA VAL A 290 -2.85 -8.31 -6.63
C VAL A 290 -2.42 -8.89 -7.98
N THR A 291 -2.64 -8.14 -9.06
CA THR A 291 -2.35 -8.62 -10.41
C THR A 291 -0.86 -8.87 -10.63
N ASN A 292 0.00 -8.05 -10.02
CA ASN A 292 1.45 -8.27 -9.96
C ASN A 292 1.77 -9.61 -9.29
N SER A 293 1.21 -9.86 -8.11
CA SER A 293 1.45 -11.11 -7.39
C SER A 293 0.98 -12.34 -8.18
N ILE A 294 -0.17 -12.25 -8.86
CA ILE A 294 -0.67 -13.34 -9.72
C ILE A 294 0.27 -13.55 -10.93
N LEU A 295 0.64 -12.49 -11.65
CA LEU A 295 1.56 -12.63 -12.79
C LEU A 295 2.92 -13.19 -12.36
N GLN A 296 3.43 -12.77 -11.19
CA GLN A 296 4.65 -13.29 -10.58
C GLN A 296 4.53 -14.77 -10.22
N SER A 297 3.38 -15.23 -9.70
CA SER A 297 3.18 -16.65 -9.36
C SER A 297 3.18 -17.59 -10.58
N TYR A 298 2.84 -17.06 -11.75
CA TYR A 298 2.88 -17.78 -13.03
C TYR A 298 4.22 -17.64 -13.79
N GLY A 299 5.20 -16.91 -13.24
CA GLY A 299 6.49 -16.68 -13.91
C GLY A 299 6.42 -15.64 -15.05
N PHE A 300 5.40 -14.77 -15.04
CA PHE A 300 5.19 -13.70 -16.01
C PHE A 300 5.55 -12.31 -15.45
N GLU A 301 6.47 -12.23 -14.49
CA GLU A 301 6.90 -10.98 -13.84
C GLU A 301 7.42 -9.91 -14.81
N ARG A 302 7.98 -10.34 -15.96
CA ARG A 302 8.50 -9.43 -17.00
C ARG A 302 7.43 -8.53 -17.59
N TYR A 303 6.21 -9.04 -17.74
CA TYR A 303 5.08 -8.25 -18.27
C TYR A 303 4.65 -7.15 -17.30
N THR A 304 4.85 -7.38 -16.01
CA THR A 304 4.62 -6.37 -14.98
C THR A 304 5.60 -5.20 -15.11
N ILE A 305 6.82 -5.45 -15.57
CA ILE A 305 7.78 -4.37 -15.87
C ILE A 305 7.28 -3.54 -17.05
N TYR A 306 6.80 -4.17 -18.12
CA TYR A 306 6.35 -3.45 -19.31
C TYR A 306 5.16 -2.54 -19.00
N SER A 307 4.17 -3.03 -18.24
CA SER A 307 3.03 -2.20 -17.81
C SER A 307 3.48 -1.03 -16.94
N THR A 308 4.38 -1.31 -15.99
CA THR A 308 5.01 -0.32 -15.10
C THR A 308 5.71 0.79 -15.87
N MET A 309 6.59 0.43 -16.81
CA MET A 309 7.38 1.40 -17.57
C MET A 309 6.49 2.29 -18.42
N LEU A 310 5.48 1.70 -19.06
CA LEU A 310 4.50 2.47 -19.83
C LEU A 310 3.68 3.41 -18.93
N GLY A 311 3.32 2.96 -17.72
CA GLY A 311 2.72 3.83 -16.70
C GLY A 311 3.59 5.02 -16.33
N ILE A 312 4.89 4.79 -16.08
CA ILE A 312 5.86 5.85 -15.76
C ILE A 312 5.97 6.87 -16.90
N VAL A 313 5.98 6.41 -18.15
CA VAL A 313 5.98 7.30 -19.33
C VAL A 313 4.69 8.15 -19.36
N VAL A 314 3.53 7.52 -19.15
CA VAL A 314 2.24 8.23 -19.06
C VAL A 314 2.26 9.27 -17.93
N LYS A 315 2.84 8.92 -16.77
CA LYS A 315 3.00 9.85 -15.65
C LYS A 315 3.84 11.06 -16.05
N LEU A 316 5.01 10.84 -16.63
CA LEU A 316 5.92 11.92 -17.01
C LEU A 316 5.25 12.91 -17.98
N ILE A 317 4.61 12.38 -19.02
CA ILE A 317 3.92 13.19 -20.03
C ILE A 317 2.74 13.95 -19.41
N SER A 318 1.88 13.24 -18.66
CA SER A 318 0.69 13.86 -18.07
C SER A 318 1.04 14.85 -16.95
N ALA A 319 2.03 14.57 -16.11
CA ALA A 319 2.49 15.48 -15.05
C ALA A 319 3.05 16.77 -15.67
N TYR A 320 3.93 16.65 -16.66
CA TYR A 320 4.51 17.83 -17.32
C TYR A 320 3.45 18.70 -18.01
N ALA A 321 2.49 18.06 -18.70
CA ALA A 321 1.40 18.75 -19.38
C ALA A 321 0.40 19.40 -18.41
N LEU A 322 -0.11 18.64 -17.43
CA LEU A 322 -1.19 19.09 -16.53
C LEU A 322 -0.71 20.12 -15.51
N ILE A 323 0.49 19.94 -14.93
CA ILE A 323 1.03 20.87 -13.92
C ILE A 323 1.35 22.22 -14.56
N GLY A 324 1.68 22.24 -15.86
CA GLY A 324 1.93 23.46 -16.61
C GLY A 324 0.71 24.33 -16.89
N ILE A 325 -0.50 23.84 -16.63
CA ILE A 325 -1.74 24.59 -16.85
C ILE A 325 -2.08 25.35 -15.56
N PRO A 326 -2.13 26.70 -15.55
CA PRO A 326 -2.35 27.48 -14.33
C PRO A 326 -3.63 27.13 -13.57
N THR A 327 -4.69 26.71 -14.27
CA THR A 327 -5.98 26.31 -13.66
C THR A 327 -5.93 24.96 -12.97
N ILE A 328 -5.00 24.08 -13.37
CA ILE A 328 -4.82 22.75 -12.79
C ILE A 328 -3.70 22.78 -11.74
N GLY A 329 -2.55 23.35 -12.10
CA GLY A 329 -1.38 23.51 -11.22
C GLY A 329 -1.07 22.23 -10.45
N LEU A 330 -1.08 22.32 -9.11
CA LEU A 330 -0.74 21.22 -8.22
C LEU A 330 -1.71 20.02 -8.31
N TYR A 331 -2.95 20.20 -8.76
CA TYR A 331 -3.87 19.07 -9.01
C TYR A 331 -3.37 18.14 -10.13
N GLY A 332 -2.45 18.61 -10.98
CA GLY A 332 -1.83 17.79 -12.02
C GLY A 332 -1.04 16.61 -11.45
N THR A 333 -0.50 16.73 -10.23
CA THR A 333 0.28 15.69 -9.55
C THR A 333 -0.55 14.45 -9.18
N PRO A 334 -1.68 14.55 -8.43
CA PRO A 334 -2.52 13.39 -8.16
C PRO A 334 -3.22 12.86 -9.42
N ILE A 335 -3.59 13.70 -10.39
CA ILE A 335 -4.21 13.26 -11.65
C ILE A 335 -3.24 12.41 -12.48
N SER A 336 -2.01 12.88 -12.69
CA SER A 336 -0.98 12.12 -13.43
C SER A 336 -0.64 10.79 -12.74
N THR A 337 -0.61 10.79 -11.41
CA THR A 337 -0.45 9.56 -10.60
C THR A 337 -1.64 8.61 -10.79
N GLY A 338 -2.87 9.11 -10.85
CA GLY A 338 -4.04 8.31 -11.16
C GLY A 338 -4.02 7.71 -12.56
N LEU A 339 -3.62 8.50 -13.56
CA LEU A 339 -3.46 8.03 -14.94
C LEU A 339 -2.39 6.93 -15.04
N MET A 340 -1.25 7.11 -14.36
CA MET A 340 -0.21 6.09 -14.26
C MET A 340 -0.76 4.75 -13.76
N TYR A 341 -1.42 4.75 -12.60
CA TYR A 341 -1.95 3.52 -12.02
C TYR A 341 -3.11 2.95 -12.83
N LEU A 342 -3.95 3.79 -13.44
CA LEU A 342 -5.00 3.32 -14.33
C LEU A 342 -4.41 2.55 -15.52
N THR A 343 -3.40 3.12 -16.17
CA THR A 343 -2.71 2.49 -17.30
C THR A 343 -2.06 1.17 -16.90
N ILE A 344 -1.32 1.14 -15.78
CA ILE A 344 -0.68 -0.11 -15.29
C ILE A 344 -1.75 -1.17 -14.98
N MET A 345 -2.84 -0.79 -14.32
CA MET A 345 -3.93 -1.69 -13.99
C MET A 345 -4.55 -2.31 -15.25
N ILE A 346 -4.86 -1.50 -16.27
CA ILE A 346 -5.45 -1.99 -17.53
C ILE A 346 -4.53 -3.01 -18.21
N LEU A 347 -3.24 -2.69 -18.33
CA LEU A 347 -2.25 -3.58 -18.96
C LEU A 347 -2.04 -4.88 -18.16
N ASN A 348 -1.94 -4.78 -16.83
CA ASN A 348 -1.84 -5.96 -15.97
C ASN A 348 -3.06 -6.86 -16.11
N PHE A 349 -4.26 -6.28 -16.16
CA PHE A 349 -5.49 -7.03 -16.30
C PHE A 349 -5.58 -7.71 -17.67
N TYR A 350 -5.14 -7.02 -18.73
CA TYR A 350 -4.98 -7.59 -20.07
C TYR A 350 -4.03 -8.80 -20.06
N PHE A 351 -2.83 -8.65 -19.49
CA PHE A 351 -1.87 -9.75 -19.38
C PHE A 351 -2.41 -10.91 -18.54
N LEU A 352 -3.08 -10.61 -17.43
CA LEU A 352 -3.70 -11.62 -16.58
C LEU A 352 -4.71 -12.45 -17.37
N ILE A 353 -5.66 -11.81 -18.08
CA ILE A 353 -6.66 -12.52 -18.89
C ILE A 353 -5.98 -13.33 -20.00
N HIS A 354 -4.99 -12.74 -20.67
CA HIS A 354 -4.28 -13.38 -21.77
C HIS A 354 -3.53 -14.65 -21.35
N PHE A 355 -2.77 -14.61 -20.25
CA PHE A 355 -1.93 -15.73 -19.80
C PHE A 355 -2.68 -16.77 -18.97
N THR A 356 -3.62 -16.35 -18.12
CA THR A 356 -4.34 -17.28 -17.22
C THR A 356 -5.64 -17.81 -17.84
N LYS A 357 -6.10 -17.23 -18.96
CA LYS A 357 -7.42 -17.48 -19.56
C LYS A 357 -8.58 -17.29 -18.58
N PHE A 358 -8.35 -16.53 -17.51
CA PHE A 358 -9.32 -16.20 -16.49
C PHE A 358 -10.43 -15.31 -17.09
N LYS A 359 -11.69 -15.64 -16.79
CA LYS A 359 -12.85 -14.81 -17.14
C LYS A 359 -13.40 -14.11 -15.89
N PRO A 360 -13.21 -12.80 -15.73
CA PRO A 360 -13.64 -12.07 -14.55
C PRO A 360 -15.16 -12.02 -14.43
N ARG A 361 -15.70 -12.42 -13.27
CA ARG A 361 -17.12 -12.26 -12.94
C ARG A 361 -17.41 -10.87 -12.37
N LEU A 362 -17.49 -9.88 -13.26
CA LEU A 362 -17.56 -8.44 -12.91
C LEU A 362 -18.61 -8.10 -11.84
N ARG A 363 -19.80 -8.71 -11.91
CA ARG A 363 -20.89 -8.44 -10.97
C ARG A 363 -20.56 -8.79 -9.52
N ARG A 364 -19.92 -9.95 -9.30
CA ARG A 364 -19.59 -10.41 -7.92
C ARG A 364 -18.29 -9.80 -7.42
N THR A 365 -17.30 -9.69 -8.29
CA THR A 365 -15.96 -9.22 -7.91
C THR A 365 -15.90 -7.72 -7.69
N TYR A 366 -16.59 -6.91 -8.51
CA TYR A 366 -16.45 -5.45 -8.47
C TYR A 366 -17.76 -4.73 -8.14
N LEU A 367 -18.88 -5.11 -8.79
CA LEU A 367 -20.13 -4.34 -8.65
C LEU A 367 -20.71 -4.40 -7.23
N LYS A 368 -20.74 -5.57 -6.60
CA LYS A 368 -21.26 -5.70 -5.22
C LYS A 368 -20.42 -4.91 -4.20
N PRO A 369 -19.08 -5.06 -4.14
CA PRO A 369 -18.25 -4.21 -3.28
C PRO A 369 -18.40 -2.72 -3.60
N PHE A 370 -18.49 -2.35 -4.88
CA PHE A 370 -18.66 -0.95 -5.30
C PHE A 370 -19.95 -0.33 -4.73
N VAL A 371 -21.09 -1.03 -4.86
CA VAL A 371 -22.36 -0.56 -4.31
C VAL A 371 -22.29 -0.46 -2.78
N ALA A 372 -21.71 -1.45 -2.11
CA ALA A 372 -21.52 -1.41 -0.65
C ALA A 372 -20.67 -0.20 -0.22
N SER A 373 -19.58 0.07 -0.93
CA SER A 373 -18.69 1.19 -0.67
C SER A 373 -19.37 2.54 -0.93
N LEU A 374 -20.16 2.64 -2.00
CA LEU A 374 -20.91 3.86 -2.30
C LEU A 374 -21.91 4.17 -1.17
N VAL A 375 -22.68 3.18 -0.73
CA VAL A 375 -23.68 3.34 0.35
C VAL A 375 -23.00 3.73 1.66
N CYS A 376 -21.90 3.08 2.04
CA CYS A 376 -21.21 3.42 3.28
C CYS A 376 -20.59 4.82 3.23
N SER A 377 -20.09 5.27 2.08
CA SER A 377 -19.53 6.61 1.95
C SER A 377 -20.58 7.71 1.97
N VAL A 378 -21.76 7.47 1.40
CA VAL A 378 -22.92 8.37 1.57
C VAL A 378 -23.34 8.45 3.04
N ALA A 379 -23.42 7.30 3.72
CA ALA A 379 -23.73 7.28 5.16
C ALA A 379 -22.68 8.03 6.00
N ALA A 380 -21.39 7.86 5.66
CA ALA A 380 -20.29 8.56 6.32
C ALA A 380 -20.40 10.08 6.14
N PHE A 381 -20.67 10.54 4.91
CA PHE A 381 -20.87 11.95 4.61
C PHE A 381 -22.05 12.54 5.38
N ALA A 382 -23.21 11.87 5.30
CA ALA A 382 -24.43 12.32 5.98
C ALA A 382 -24.22 12.40 7.50
N THR A 383 -23.60 11.38 8.09
CA THR A 383 -23.28 11.36 9.52
C THR A 383 -22.35 12.52 9.88
N TYR A 384 -21.28 12.74 9.11
CA TYR A 384 -20.37 13.85 9.38
C TYR A 384 -21.08 15.21 9.32
N GLN A 385 -21.90 15.46 8.28
CA GLN A 385 -22.62 16.72 8.13
C GLN A 385 -23.62 16.99 9.26
N LEU A 386 -24.27 15.94 9.77
CA LEU A 386 -25.23 16.06 10.88
C LEU A 386 -24.56 16.39 12.22
N PHE A 387 -23.37 15.81 12.48
CA PHE A 387 -22.70 15.94 13.78
C PHE A 387 -21.65 17.05 13.83
N HIS A 388 -21.05 17.44 12.70
CA HIS A 388 -19.97 18.43 12.67
C HIS A 388 -20.39 19.82 13.18
N SER A 389 -21.66 20.20 12.99
CA SER A 389 -22.20 21.47 13.51
C SER A 389 -22.57 21.43 14.99
N ARG A 390 -22.71 20.23 15.58
CA ARG A 390 -23.22 20.04 16.94
C ARG A 390 -22.15 19.61 17.94
N ILE A 391 -21.08 18.98 17.46
CA ILE A 391 -20.02 18.39 18.29
C ILE A 391 -18.66 18.77 17.70
N ASN A 392 -17.60 18.68 18.50
CA ASN A 392 -16.22 18.79 18.04
C ASN A 392 -15.99 17.93 16.78
N TYR A 393 -15.46 18.56 15.72
CA TYR A 393 -15.22 17.95 14.42
C TYR A 393 -14.41 16.65 14.50
N LYS A 394 -13.47 16.53 15.45
CA LYS A 394 -12.69 15.31 15.64
C LYS A 394 -13.56 14.12 16.03
N ILE A 395 -14.49 14.34 16.96
CA ILE A 395 -15.44 13.32 17.43
C ILE A 395 -16.45 13.01 16.32
N ALA A 396 -16.94 14.03 15.61
CA ALA A 396 -17.83 13.84 14.46
C ALA A 396 -17.20 12.96 13.37
N THR A 397 -15.90 13.15 13.07
CA THR A 397 -15.16 12.29 12.14
C THR A 397 -15.07 10.85 12.63
N LEU A 398 -14.76 10.63 13.92
CA LEU A 398 -14.69 9.27 14.49
C LEU A 398 -16.03 8.55 14.44
N ILE A 399 -17.12 9.25 14.75
CA ILE A 399 -18.49 8.71 14.65
C ILE A 399 -18.80 8.37 13.18
N ALA A 400 -18.50 9.27 12.24
CA ALA A 400 -18.72 9.04 10.81
C ALA A 400 -17.98 7.80 10.29
N VAL A 401 -16.73 7.60 10.70
CA VAL A 401 -15.94 6.40 10.34
C VAL A 401 -16.52 5.13 10.98
N ALA A 402 -16.93 5.19 12.25
CA ALA A 402 -17.55 4.05 12.94
C ALA A 402 -18.88 3.64 12.28
N VAL A 403 -19.74 4.61 11.96
CA VAL A 403 -21.00 4.37 11.24
C VAL A 403 -20.72 3.81 9.85
N ALA A 404 -19.74 4.35 9.12
CA ALA A 404 -19.35 3.84 7.80
C ALA A 404 -18.93 2.36 7.88
N ALA A 405 -18.15 1.97 8.88
CA ALA A 405 -17.70 0.58 9.06
C ALA A 405 -18.88 -0.38 9.34
N VAL A 406 -19.82 0.04 10.20
CA VAL A 406 -21.04 -0.74 10.50
C VAL A 406 -21.91 -0.88 9.26
N VAL A 407 -22.22 0.24 8.58
CA VAL A 407 -23.03 0.25 7.35
C VAL A 407 -22.37 -0.59 6.26
N TYR A 408 -21.06 -0.44 6.07
CA TYR A 408 -20.32 -1.22 5.08
C TYR A 408 -20.48 -2.72 5.32
N THR A 409 -20.27 -3.16 6.57
CA THR A 409 -20.37 -4.57 6.95
C THR A 409 -21.79 -5.09 6.75
N LEU A 410 -22.82 -4.34 7.18
CA LEU A 410 -24.21 -4.72 7.00
C LEU A 410 -24.59 -4.85 5.52
N VAL A 411 -24.22 -3.89 4.67
CA VAL A 411 -24.53 -3.92 3.24
C VAL A 411 -23.79 -5.06 2.54
N LEU A 412 -22.55 -5.35 2.92
CA LEU A 412 -21.78 -6.50 2.42
C LEU A 412 -22.48 -7.84 2.71
N LEU A 413 -23.00 -7.99 3.93
CA LEU A 413 -23.76 -9.16 4.37
C LEU A 413 -25.08 -9.27 3.60
N LEU A 414 -25.82 -8.18 3.45
CA LEU A 414 -27.09 -8.13 2.71
C LEU A 414 -26.91 -8.47 1.22
N LEU A 415 -25.87 -7.93 0.59
CA LEU A 415 -25.54 -8.22 -0.81
C LEU A 415 -24.99 -9.64 -1.01
N ARG A 416 -24.74 -10.40 0.07
CA ARG A 416 -24.09 -11.71 0.05
C ARG A 416 -22.87 -11.69 -0.87
N SER A 417 -21.99 -10.72 -0.66
CA SER A 417 -20.83 -10.51 -1.53
C SER A 417 -19.66 -11.43 -1.19
N LEU A 418 -19.64 -12.02 0.01
CA LEU A 418 -18.62 -12.96 0.47
C LEU A 418 -19.03 -14.41 0.13
N THR A 419 -18.15 -15.15 -0.53
CA THR A 419 -18.23 -16.63 -0.65
C THR A 419 -17.62 -17.30 0.57
N SER A 420 -17.98 -18.57 0.82
CA SER A 420 -17.31 -19.41 1.83
C SER A 420 -15.79 -19.48 1.60
N ALA A 421 -15.36 -19.52 0.35
CA ALA A 421 -13.94 -19.47 -0.03
C ALA A 421 -13.26 -18.15 0.39
N ASP A 422 -13.94 -17.01 0.24
CA ASP A 422 -13.40 -15.70 0.62
C ASP A 422 -13.22 -15.62 2.14
N ILE A 423 -14.19 -16.17 2.89
CA ILE A 423 -14.18 -16.18 4.35
C ILE A 423 -13.03 -17.05 4.87
N LEU A 424 -12.77 -18.20 4.23
CA LEU A 424 -11.68 -19.10 4.61
C LEU A 424 -10.28 -18.50 4.37
N LEU A 425 -10.15 -17.57 3.41
CA LEU A 425 -8.91 -16.83 3.16
C LEU A 425 -8.64 -15.72 4.20
N LEU A 426 -9.64 -15.33 5.00
CA LEU A 426 -9.48 -14.34 6.07
C LEU A 426 -8.82 -14.95 7.32
N PRO A 427 -8.06 -14.17 8.10
CA PRO A 427 -7.55 -14.62 9.39
C PRO A 427 -8.70 -15.01 10.32
N LYS A 428 -8.63 -16.20 10.92
CA LYS A 428 -9.73 -16.84 11.68
C LYS A 428 -11.00 -17.11 10.86
N GLY A 429 -10.88 -17.30 9.55
CA GLY A 429 -11.98 -17.56 8.62
C GLY A 429 -12.95 -18.65 9.05
N LYS A 430 -12.45 -19.76 9.62
CA LYS A 430 -13.31 -20.87 10.11
C LYS A 430 -14.28 -20.42 11.22
N PHE A 431 -13.84 -19.55 12.14
CA PHE A 431 -14.70 -19.00 13.19
C PHE A 431 -15.79 -18.09 12.61
N ILE A 432 -15.38 -17.21 11.67
CA ILE A 432 -16.30 -16.29 10.98
C ILE A 432 -17.31 -17.08 10.16
N LEU A 433 -16.88 -18.13 9.46
CA LEU A 433 -17.73 -19.01 8.67
C LEU A 433 -18.78 -19.70 9.55
N ASN A 434 -18.38 -20.22 10.71
CA ASN A 434 -19.30 -20.86 11.66
C ASN A 434 -20.32 -19.87 12.24
N LEU A 435 -19.90 -18.64 12.53
CA LEU A 435 -20.81 -17.57 12.95
C LEU A 435 -21.82 -17.23 11.83
N MET A 436 -21.36 -17.11 10.58
CA MET A 436 -22.21 -16.79 9.43
C MET A 436 -23.14 -17.94 9.03
N LYS A 437 -22.72 -19.20 9.19
CA LYS A 437 -23.57 -20.40 9.06
C LYS A 437 -24.69 -20.38 10.11
N LYS A 438 -24.37 -20.07 11.38
CA LYS A 438 -25.34 -19.97 12.48
C LYS A 438 -26.46 -18.96 12.21
N TYR A 439 -26.16 -17.84 11.54
CA TYR A 439 -27.13 -16.80 11.20
C TYR A 439 -27.73 -16.89 9.78
N LYS A 440 -27.50 -17.99 9.02
CA LYS A 440 -27.99 -18.18 7.64
C LYS A 440 -27.64 -17.04 6.66
N LEU A 441 -26.46 -16.42 6.84
CA LEU A 441 -26.03 -15.26 6.04
C LEU A 441 -25.29 -15.65 4.75
N ILE A 442 -25.05 -16.95 4.51
CA ILE A 442 -24.31 -17.46 3.34
C ILE A 442 -25.30 -17.98 2.27
N PRO A 443 -25.04 -17.79 0.95
CA PRO A 443 -25.84 -18.42 -0.10
C PRO A 443 -25.90 -19.95 0.04
N LYS A 444 -27.11 -20.56 -0.05
CA LYS A 444 -27.31 -22.02 0.08
C LYS A 444 -26.39 -22.87 -0.81
N HIS A 445 -26.00 -22.35 -1.98
CA HIS A 445 -25.17 -23.06 -2.96
C HIS A 445 -23.70 -23.27 -2.51
N ASP A 446 -23.21 -22.52 -1.51
CA ASP A 446 -21.86 -22.68 -0.96
C ASP A 446 -21.82 -23.57 0.30
N VAL A 447 -22.98 -23.90 0.88
CA VAL A 447 -23.08 -24.78 2.06
C VAL A 447 -22.78 -26.23 1.66
N GLU A 448 -23.35 -26.69 0.53
CA GLU A 448 -23.13 -28.04 -0.02
C GLU A 448 -21.68 -28.29 -0.47
N ASN A 449 -20.95 -27.24 -0.86
CA ASN A 449 -19.53 -27.38 -1.22
C ASN A 449 -18.60 -27.37 0.00
N THR A 450 -19.00 -26.77 1.13
CA THR A 450 -18.20 -26.83 2.36
C THR A 450 -18.27 -28.18 3.06
N ASP A 451 -19.40 -28.89 2.95
CA ASP A 451 -19.56 -30.21 3.59
C ASP A 451 -18.82 -31.34 2.83
N LYS A 452 -18.18 -31.02 1.69
CA LYS A 452 -17.25 -31.90 0.96
C LYS A 452 -15.77 -31.59 1.22
N ILE A 453 -15.48 -30.58 2.06
CA ILE A 453 -14.12 -30.12 2.38
C ILE A 453 -13.65 -30.68 3.73
N ASP A 454 -14.59 -31.07 4.59
CA ASP A 454 -14.33 -32.02 5.69
C ASP A 454 -14.23 -33.44 5.14
#